data_AF-A0A7L4P1X5-F1
#
_entry.id   AF-A0A7L4P1X5-F1
#
_cell.length_a   1.000
_cell.length_b   1.000
_cell.length_c   1.000
_cell.angle_alpha   90.00
_cell.angle_beta   90.00
_cell.angle_gamma   90.00
#
_symmetry.space_group_name_H-M   'P 1'
#
loop_
_entity.id
_entity.type
_entity.pdbx_description
1 polymer ?
#
loop_
_entity_poly.entity_id
_entity_poly.type
_entity_poly.pdbx_seq_one_letter_code
_entity_poly.pdbx_strand_id
1 'polypeptide(L)'
;MNTSPCGLICEECQFFEENCPGCYKIKWKTFWAQEIMPERVCPIFDCAVNEKKYKNCGSCLELPCDIFNQLKDPNISDEEHKISISERVARLNSKNRTK
;
A
#
# COMPACT_ATOMS: atom_id res chain seq x y z
N MET A 1 8.01 8.71 10.01
CA MET A 1 6.87 8.29 9.18
C MET A 1 7.35 7.43 8.02
N ASN A 2 7.42 6.13 8.27
CA ASN A 2 7.76 5.13 7.28
C ASN A 2 6.51 4.79 6.48
N THR A 3 6.36 5.40 5.30
CA THR A 3 5.20 5.18 4.44
C THR A 3 5.48 4.10 3.40
N SER A 4 4.59 3.11 3.31
CA SER A 4 4.59 2.12 2.24
C SER A 4 4.33 2.75 0.87
N PRO A 5 4.63 2.05 -0.25
CA PRO A 5 4.30 2.52 -1.60
C PRO A 5 2.81 2.81 -1.83
N CYS A 6 1.92 2.14 -1.10
CA CYS A 6 0.48 2.33 -1.21
C CYS A 6 -0.07 3.43 -0.29
N GLY A 7 0.81 4.12 0.45
CA GLY A 7 0.45 5.24 1.32
C GLY A 7 0.17 4.86 2.77
N LEU A 8 0.09 3.58 3.16
CA LEU A 8 -0.03 3.20 4.58
C LEU A 8 1.18 3.68 5.39
N ILE A 9 0.94 4.12 6.63
CA ILE A 9 1.96 4.48 7.61
C ILE A 9 2.23 3.25 8.47
N CYS A 10 3.50 2.83 8.54
CA CYS A 10 3.86 1.66 9.33
C CYS A 10 3.57 1.91 10.82
N GLU A 11 3.85 3.12 11.32
CA GLU A 11 3.61 3.50 12.71
C GLU A 11 2.12 3.50 13.12
N GLU A 12 1.20 3.49 12.16
CA GLU A 12 -0.26 3.37 12.39
C GLU A 12 -0.76 1.92 12.17
N CYS A 13 0.13 1.01 11.77
CA CYS A 13 -0.21 -0.37 11.48
C CYS A 13 -0.02 -1.25 12.72
N GLN A 14 -1.08 -1.93 13.15
CA GLN A 14 -1.05 -2.84 14.31
C GLN A 14 0.00 -3.96 14.24
N PHE A 15 0.49 -4.30 13.04
CA PHE A 15 1.50 -5.36 12.87
C PHE A 15 2.95 -4.84 12.90
N PHE A 16 3.14 -3.51 12.87
CA PHE A 16 4.47 -2.92 12.80
C PHE A 16 5.24 -3.13 14.10
N GLU A 17 6.53 -3.47 13.99
CA GLU A 17 7.47 -3.80 15.07
C GLU A 17 7.15 -5.06 15.89
N GLU A 18 5.91 -5.55 15.89
CA GLU A 18 5.59 -6.87 16.44
C GLU A 18 5.90 -7.99 15.43
N ASN A 19 5.23 -7.97 14.28
CA ASN A 19 5.26 -9.05 13.29
C ASN A 19 5.70 -8.57 11.89
N CYS A 20 5.94 -7.26 11.73
CA CYS A 20 6.29 -6.66 10.45
C CYS A 20 7.33 -5.54 10.64
N PRO A 21 8.53 -5.64 10.04
CA PRO A 21 9.54 -4.58 10.07
C PRO A 21 9.27 -3.45 9.03
N GLY A 22 8.14 -3.50 8.32
CA GLY A 22 7.71 -2.51 7.32
C GLY A 22 7.90 -2.98 5.87
N CYS A 23 7.02 -2.49 4.97
CA CYS A 23 6.86 -3.01 3.60
C CYS A 23 8.15 -3.07 2.77
N TYR A 24 9.04 -2.08 2.91
CA TYR A 24 10.33 -2.08 2.21
C TYR A 24 11.30 -3.13 2.78
N LYS A 25 11.34 -3.30 4.11
CA LYS A 25 12.26 -4.26 4.75
C LYS A 25 11.87 -5.71 4.45
N ILE A 26 10.58 -6.01 4.44
CA ILE A 26 10.08 -7.34 4.06
C ILE A 26 10.13 -7.60 2.57
N LYS A 27 10.57 -6.63 1.76
CA LYS A 27 10.51 -6.69 0.30
C LYS A 27 9.15 -7.19 -0.15
N TRP A 28 8.09 -6.46 0.23
CA TRP A 28 6.70 -6.64 -0.25
C TRP A 28 6.04 -8.02 -0.04
N LYS A 29 6.72 -8.93 0.66
CA LYS A 29 6.21 -10.24 1.09
C LYS A 29 5.52 -10.11 2.44
N THR A 30 4.41 -9.36 2.50
CA THR A 30 3.58 -9.28 3.71
C THR A 30 3.08 -10.67 4.10
N PHE A 31 2.88 -10.91 5.40
CA PHE A 31 2.40 -12.20 5.90
C PHE A 31 1.12 -12.64 5.18
N TRP A 32 0.14 -11.74 5.07
CA TRP A 32 -1.13 -12.02 4.39
C TRP A 32 -0.92 -12.32 2.90
N ALA A 33 -0.03 -11.61 2.20
CA ALA A 33 0.17 -11.83 0.78
C ALA A 33 0.80 -13.20 0.53
N GLN A 34 1.70 -13.63 1.40
CA GLN A 34 2.29 -14.97 1.31
C GLN A 34 1.26 -16.09 1.47
N GLU A 35 0.18 -15.84 2.21
CA GLU A 35 -0.89 -16.81 2.45
C GLU A 35 -1.96 -16.79 1.36
N ILE A 36 -2.39 -15.61 0.89
CA ILE A 36 -3.60 -15.49 0.07
C ILE A 36 -3.37 -15.05 -1.37
N MET A 37 -2.16 -14.60 -1.73
CA MET A 37 -1.84 -14.19 -3.10
C MET A 37 -1.14 -15.33 -3.86
N PRO A 38 -1.52 -15.62 -5.12
CA PRO A 38 -0.84 -16.63 -5.94
C PRO A 38 0.68 -16.40 -6.02
N GLU A 39 1.09 -15.15 -6.25
CA GLU A 39 2.49 -14.75 -6.36
C GLU A 39 3.19 -14.55 -5.00
N ARG A 40 2.46 -14.74 -3.89
CA ARG A 40 2.96 -14.58 -2.52
C ARG A 40 3.56 -13.21 -2.20
N VAL A 41 3.11 -12.19 -2.93
CA VAL A 41 3.60 -10.80 -2.84
C VAL A 41 2.44 -9.81 -2.86
N CYS A 42 2.65 -8.64 -2.25
CA CYS A 42 1.69 -7.55 -2.28
C CYS A 42 1.55 -6.98 -3.70
N PRO A 43 0.35 -7.03 -4.32
CA PRO A 43 0.19 -6.63 -5.73
C PRO A 43 0.43 -5.14 -5.97
N ILE A 44 0.03 -4.27 -5.03
CA ILE A 44 0.24 -2.83 -5.16
C ILE A 44 1.73 -2.50 -5.17
N PHE A 45 2.49 -3.14 -4.27
CA PHE A 45 3.92 -2.89 -4.20
C PHE A 45 4.61 -3.39 -5.47
N ASP A 46 4.31 -4.62 -5.88
CA ASP A 46 4.93 -5.22 -7.06
C ASP A 46 4.66 -4.38 -8.31
N CYS A 47 3.41 -3.98 -8.53
CA CYS A 47 3.04 -3.10 -9.63
C CYS A 47 3.75 -1.74 -9.56
N ALA A 48 3.72 -1.05 -8.41
CA ALA A 48 4.29 0.28 -8.31
C ALA A 48 5.82 0.27 -8.43
N VAL A 49 6.51 -0.61 -7.69
CA VAL A 49 7.96 -0.57 -7.51
C VAL A 49 8.70 -1.48 -8.49
N ASN A 50 8.21 -2.70 -8.70
CA ASN A 50 8.91 -3.67 -9.54
C ASN A 50 8.51 -3.55 -11.01
N GLU A 51 7.23 -3.40 -11.33
CA GLU A 51 6.77 -3.28 -12.72
C GLU A 51 6.94 -1.85 -13.25
N LYS A 52 6.26 -0.87 -12.64
CA LYS A 52 6.22 0.52 -13.10
C LYS A 52 7.43 1.36 -12.67
N LYS A 53 8.31 0.82 -11.82
CA LYS A 53 9.54 1.49 -11.31
C LYS A 53 9.30 2.83 -10.61
N TYR A 54 8.11 3.02 -10.02
CA TYR A 54 7.80 4.16 -9.19
C TYR A 54 8.29 3.97 -7.76
N LYS A 55 8.58 5.09 -7.09
CA LYS A 55 8.85 5.08 -5.65
C LYS A 55 7.60 4.68 -4.84
N ASN A 56 6.43 5.11 -5.29
CA ASN A 56 5.14 4.82 -4.68
C ASN A 56 4.02 5.07 -5.69
N CYS A 57 2.79 4.70 -5.34
CA CYS A 57 1.64 4.84 -6.24
C CYS A 57 1.29 6.30 -6.55
N GLY A 58 1.79 7.28 -5.81
CA GLY A 58 1.57 8.70 -6.08
C GLY A 58 2.11 9.15 -7.44
N SER A 59 3.08 8.44 -8.02
CA SER A 59 3.55 8.72 -9.38
C SER A 59 2.66 8.12 -10.49
N CYS A 60 1.62 7.36 -10.12
CA CYS A 60 0.71 6.71 -11.07
C CYS A 60 -0.47 7.64 -11.40
N LEU A 61 -0.65 7.95 -12.69
CA LEU A 61 -1.76 8.81 -13.16
C LEU A 61 -3.14 8.17 -12.96
N GLU A 62 -3.18 6.85 -12.81
CA GLU A 62 -4.41 6.08 -12.58
C GLU A 62 -4.77 5.96 -11.10
N LEU A 63 -4.03 6.58 -10.17
CA LEU A 63 -4.29 6.45 -8.73
C LEU A 63 -5.59 7.19 -8.31
N PRO A 64 -6.54 6.54 -7.61
CA PRO A 64 -6.57 5.12 -7.23
C PRO A 64 -7.03 4.21 -8.36
N CYS A 65 -6.18 3.23 -8.73
CA CYS A 65 -6.48 2.29 -9.81
C CYS A 65 -7.20 1.04 -9.29
N ASP A 66 -7.62 0.16 -10.19
CA ASP A 66 -8.36 -1.06 -9.86
C ASP A 66 -7.66 -1.95 -8.83
N ILE A 67 -6.34 -2.16 -8.95
CA ILE A 67 -5.57 -2.94 -7.96
C ILE A 67 -5.71 -2.32 -6.56
N PHE A 68 -5.66 -0.98 -6.48
CA PHE A 68 -5.78 -0.25 -5.23
C PHE A 68 -7.19 -0.35 -4.63
N ASN A 69 -8.22 -0.30 -5.48
CA ASN A 69 -9.62 -0.38 -5.09
C ASN A 69 -10.05 -1.81 -4.70
N GLN A 70 -9.51 -2.84 -5.35
CA GLN A 70 -9.90 -4.23 -5.11
C GLN A 70 -9.23 -4.85 -3.88
N LEU A 71 -8.08 -4.33 -3.45
CA LEU A 71 -7.37 -4.84 -2.28
C LEU A 71 -7.94 -4.28 -0.97
N LYS A 72 -9.13 -4.78 -0.63
CA LYS A 72 -9.81 -4.52 0.63
C LYS A 72 -9.40 -5.54 1.71
N ASP A 73 -9.18 -5.07 2.93
CA ASP A 73 -9.07 -5.95 4.09
C ASP A 73 -10.44 -6.61 4.37
N PRO A 74 -10.54 -7.94 4.43
CA PRO A 74 -11.82 -8.61 4.67
C PRO A 74 -12.43 -8.29 6.05
N ASN A 75 -11.66 -7.73 6.98
CA ASN A 75 -12.11 -7.39 8.33
C ASN A 75 -12.68 -5.97 8.46
N ILE A 76 -12.70 -5.18 7.38
CA ILE A 76 -13.26 -3.81 7.40
C ILE A 76 -14.46 -3.69 6.45
N SER A 77 -15.33 -2.73 6.76
CA SER A 77 -16.46 -2.36 5.92
C SER A 77 -16.03 -1.72 4.60
N ASP A 78 -16.94 -1.66 3.63
CA ASP A 78 -16.70 -0.95 2.36
C ASP A 78 -16.53 0.56 2.58
N GLU A 79 -17.19 1.12 3.58
CA GLU A 79 -17.06 2.52 3.99
C GLU A 79 -15.66 2.81 4.54
N GLU A 80 -15.19 2.00 5.50
CA GLU A 80 -13.83 2.12 6.05
C GLU A 80 -12.76 1.96 4.97
N HIS A 81 -12.96 1.03 4.04
CA HIS A 81 -12.07 0.85 2.89
C HIS A 81 -11.99 2.08 2.01
N LYS A 82 -13.14 2.67 1.66
CA LYS A 82 -13.20 3.91 0.85
C LYS A 82 -12.53 5.08 1.56
N ILE A 83 -12.72 5.22 2.88
CA ILE A 83 -12.05 6.24 3.70
C ILE A 83 -10.53 6.02 3.65
N SER A 84 -10.07 4.80 3.91
CA SER A 84 -8.64 4.45 3.86
C SER A 84 -8.03 4.78 2.49
N ILE A 85 -8.71 4.46 1.39
CA ILE A 85 -8.26 4.80 0.04
C ILE A 85 -8.11 6.31 -0.12
N SER A 86 -9.13 7.09 0.26
CA SER A 86 -9.11 8.56 0.15
C SER A 86 -7.92 9.17 0.91
N GLU A 87 -7.71 8.74 2.16
CA GLU A 87 -6.60 9.22 2.99
C GLU A 87 -5.23 8.87 2.39
N ARG A 88 -5.06 7.63 1.94
CA ARG A 88 -3.82 7.17 1.30
C ARG A 88 -3.55 7.93 0.01
N VAL A 89 -4.56 8.17 -0.83
CA VAL A 89 -4.44 8.95 -2.07
C VAL A 89 -4.06 10.39 -1.77
N ALA A 90 -4.73 11.05 -0.81
CA ALA A 90 -4.41 12.41 -0.40
C ALA A 90 -2.94 12.54 0.07
N ARG A 91 -2.49 11.56 0.87
CA ARG A 91 -1.10 11.48 1.37
C ARG A 91 -0.08 11.24 0.27
N LEU A 92 -0.41 10.42 -0.73
CA LEU A 92 0.45 10.13 -1.88
C LEU A 92 0.56 11.36 -2.81
N ASN A 93 -0.55 12.07 -3.01
CA ASN A 93 -0.60 13.26 -3.86
C ASN A 93 0.05 14.50 -3.22
N SER A 94 -0.04 14.66 -1.89
CA SER A 94 0.59 15.81 -1.20
C SER A 94 2.12 15.78 -1.29
N LYS A 95 2.71 14.59 -1.35
CA LYS A 95 4.17 14.40 -1.50
C LYS A 95 4.70 14.67 -2.91
N ASN A 96 3.83 14.86 -3.91
CA ASN A 96 4.21 15.25 -5.27
C ASN A 96 4.29 16.77 -5.47
N ARG A 97 3.95 17.57 -4.45
CA ARG A 97 3.92 19.06 -4.53
C ARG A 97 5.20 19.76 -4.08
N THR A 98 6.21 19.02 -3.60
CA THR A 98 7.55 19.57 -3.36
C THR A 98 8.37 19.38 -4.62
N LYS A 99 8.24 20.34 -5.54
CA LYS A 99 9.19 20.58 -6.62
C LYS A 99 10.02 21.80 -6.27
#